data_AF-A0A3Q7FP50-F1
#
_entry.id   AF-A0A3Q7FP50-F1
#
_cell.length_a   1.000
_cell.length_b   1.000
_cell.length_c   1.000
_cell.angle_alpha   90.00
_cell.angle_beta   90.00
_cell.angle_gamma   90.00
#
_symmetry.space_group_name_H-M   'P 1'
#
loop_
_entity.id
_entity.type
_entity.pdbx_description
1 polymer ?
#
loop_
_entity_poly.entity_id
_entity_poly.type
_entity_poly.pdbx_seq_one_letter_code
_entity_poly.pdbx_strand_id
1 'polypeptide(L)'
;MGGSLQFHFFSCNILLKGINSTGLSDKLNVSSALKHSKKQGELSLTISDAADQKKVQKAGKVEHHLWKKRESAGSGQKALNLVRIISGLPNEKESVYGALDKWIAWETEFPLIAAAKALRILRQQRLWKRVIQVAKWMLSKGQGATMATYDALLLAFDMDNRVDEAETLWNMILHTSTRSVSKRLFSRMISLYDHHHVPDKIVEVFADMEELGVKPDEDTVRRVARAFQMLGQEDNQKLVLKKYQSRWKYVHFNGERARVRRDIE
;
A
#
# COMPACT_ATOMS: atom_id res chain seq x y z
N MET A 1 -4.17 28.20 -11.20
CA MET A 1 -5.61 28.30 -10.90
C MET A 1 -6.10 26.91 -10.51
N GLY A 2 -6.30 26.67 -9.21
CA GLY A 2 -6.85 25.41 -8.70
C GLY A 2 -8.26 25.66 -8.19
N GLY A 3 -9.26 25.42 -9.02
CA GLY A 3 -10.66 25.40 -8.55
C GLY A 3 -10.91 24.09 -7.81
N SER A 4 -11.36 24.20 -6.55
CA SER A 4 -12.03 23.07 -5.91
C SER A 4 -13.39 22.86 -6.60
N LEU A 5 -13.84 21.61 -6.75
CA LEU A 5 -15.20 21.37 -7.23
C LEU A 5 -16.12 21.46 -6.00
N GLN A 6 -16.88 22.54 -5.88
CA GLN A 6 -17.90 22.66 -4.84
C GLN A 6 -19.09 21.76 -5.18
N PHE A 7 -18.95 20.47 -4.88
CA PHE A 7 -20.05 19.52 -4.89
C PHE A 7 -20.99 19.84 -3.70
N HIS A 8 -22.20 20.33 -3.99
CA HIS A 8 -23.26 20.45 -3.00
C HIS A 8 -23.90 19.09 -2.70
N PHE A 9 -23.14 18.20 -2.06
CA PHE A 9 -23.68 17.00 -1.41
C PHE A 9 -23.80 17.23 0.10
N PHE A 10 -24.62 16.40 0.76
CA PHE A 10 -24.92 16.55 2.18
C PHE A 10 -23.64 16.56 3.04
N SER A 11 -23.52 17.55 3.93
CA SER A 11 -22.42 17.63 4.89
C SER A 11 -22.46 16.42 5.82
N CYS A 12 -21.62 15.42 5.53
CA CYS A 12 -21.48 14.26 6.39
C CYS A 12 -20.79 14.69 7.69
N ASN A 13 -21.46 14.51 8.84
CA ASN A 13 -20.97 15.00 10.13
C ASN A 13 -19.83 14.13 10.68
N ILE A 14 -18.62 14.28 10.11
CA ILE A 14 -17.37 13.67 10.61
C ILE A 14 -16.76 14.51 11.75
N LEU A 15 -17.60 15.26 12.48
CA LEU A 15 -17.27 15.92 13.74
C LEU A 15 -18.45 15.86 14.72
N LEU A 16 -18.11 15.80 16.02
CA LEU A 16 -19.00 16.03 17.16
C LEU A 16 -20.13 15.02 17.44
N LYS A 17 -19.77 13.73 17.57
CA LYS A 17 -20.27 12.90 18.69
C LYS A 17 -19.13 12.15 19.37
N GLY A 18 -18.58 12.73 20.43
CA GLY A 18 -17.54 12.10 21.25
C GLY A 18 -18.12 11.14 22.30
N ILE A 19 -17.35 10.11 22.64
CA ILE A 19 -17.49 9.32 23.87
C ILE A 19 -16.10 9.26 24.54
N ASN A 20 -16.08 9.21 25.87
CA ASN A 20 -14.94 9.66 26.66
C ASN A 20 -13.74 8.71 26.72
N SER A 21 -12.56 9.33 26.88
CA SER A 21 -11.27 8.78 27.28
C SER A 21 -11.33 7.67 28.34
N THR A 22 -10.67 6.53 28.06
CA THR A 22 -9.48 6.02 28.80
C THR A 22 -8.77 4.98 27.92
N GLY A 23 -7.44 4.91 27.79
CA GLY A 23 -6.40 5.84 28.26
C GLY A 23 -5.04 5.13 28.35
N LEU A 24 -4.07 5.48 27.49
CA LEU A 24 -2.66 5.10 27.70
C LEU A 24 -1.72 6.07 26.96
N SER A 25 -1.08 6.96 27.71
CA SER A 25 0.08 7.72 27.25
C SER A 25 1.35 7.03 27.72
N ASP A 26 2.38 6.94 26.89
CA ASP A 26 3.66 7.53 27.31
C ASP A 26 4.57 7.93 26.13
N LYS A 27 5.63 8.67 26.45
CA LYS A 27 6.43 9.44 25.48
C LYS A 27 7.57 8.63 24.87
N LEU A 28 7.90 8.91 23.61
CA LEU A 28 9.28 8.88 23.12
C LEU A 28 9.58 10.10 22.25
N ASN A 29 10.71 10.73 22.51
CA ASN A 29 11.20 11.95 21.84
C ASN A 29 12.72 11.80 21.63
N VAL A 30 13.20 11.84 20.39
CA VAL A 30 14.63 11.84 20.05
C VAL A 30 14.87 12.77 18.85
N SER A 31 15.88 13.63 18.98
CA SER A 31 16.23 14.65 17.99
C SER A 31 17.21 14.15 16.91
N SER A 32 17.21 14.83 15.76
CA SER A 32 18.14 14.60 14.66
C SER A 32 19.47 15.34 14.85
N ALA A 33 20.59 14.72 14.46
CA ALA A 33 21.90 15.39 14.40
C ALA A 33 22.58 15.20 13.02
N LEU A 34 22.92 16.31 12.37
CA LEU A 34 23.74 16.37 11.16
C LEU A 34 25.21 16.57 11.53
N LYS A 35 26.14 15.86 10.88
CA LYS A 35 27.53 16.31 10.70
C LYS A 35 28.05 15.95 9.30
N HIS A 36 28.88 16.83 8.77
CA HIS A 36 29.43 16.83 7.42
C HIS A 36 30.91 17.21 7.52
N SER A 37 31.82 16.58 6.76
CA SER A 37 33.17 17.13 6.56
C SER A 37 33.84 16.59 5.29
N LYS A 38 34.83 17.31 4.78
CA LYS A 38 35.68 16.99 3.62
C LYS A 38 37.10 16.64 4.09
N LYS A 39 37.92 16.08 3.18
CA LYS A 39 39.33 16.51 3.01
C LYS A 39 39.82 16.26 1.57
N GLN A 40 40.89 16.95 1.18
CA GLN A 40 41.53 16.95 -0.15
C GLN A 40 43.07 16.99 0.01
N GLY A 41 43.80 16.72 -1.09
CA GLY A 41 45.27 16.78 -1.26
C GLY A 41 45.70 15.62 -2.19
N GLU A 42 46.34 15.79 -3.35
CA GLU A 42 47.61 16.49 -3.71
C GLU A 42 48.85 15.77 -3.13
N LEU A 43 49.92 15.43 -3.86
CA LEU A 43 50.35 15.59 -5.28
C LEU A 43 51.09 14.27 -5.73
N SER A 44 51.84 14.07 -6.83
CA SER A 44 52.51 14.92 -7.84
C SER A 44 52.58 14.23 -9.24
N LEU A 45 53.69 14.37 -10.00
CA LEU A 45 53.95 13.79 -11.34
C LEU A 45 55.45 13.45 -11.52
N THR A 46 55.76 12.37 -12.26
CA THR A 46 56.97 12.19 -13.11
C THR A 46 56.70 11.13 -14.19
N ILE A 47 57.51 11.09 -15.26
CA ILE A 47 57.29 10.28 -16.48
C ILE A 47 58.56 9.45 -16.80
N SER A 48 58.38 8.19 -17.24
CA SER A 48 59.34 7.50 -18.11
C SER A 48 58.66 6.34 -18.87
N ASP A 49 59.08 6.10 -20.11
CA ASP A 49 58.49 5.13 -21.02
C ASP A 49 59.12 3.72 -20.94
N ALA A 50 58.29 2.69 -21.05
CA ALA A 50 58.66 1.36 -21.55
C ALA A 50 57.41 0.61 -22.01
N ALA A 51 57.44 0.02 -23.21
CA ALA A 51 56.34 -0.78 -23.74
C ALA A 51 56.42 -2.24 -23.28
N ASP A 52 55.33 -2.80 -22.77
CA ASP A 52 55.21 -4.23 -22.46
C ASP A 52 53.77 -4.74 -22.67
N GLN A 53 53.60 -5.80 -23.47
CA GLN A 53 52.29 -6.29 -23.91
C GLN A 53 51.65 -7.24 -22.88
N LYS A 54 50.99 -6.69 -21.86
CA LYS A 54 50.23 -7.51 -20.88
C LYS A 54 48.75 -7.61 -21.23
N LYS A 55 48.29 -8.85 -21.39
CA LYS A 55 46.88 -9.21 -21.64
C LYS A 55 45.96 -8.52 -20.63
N VAL A 56 44.96 -7.78 -21.13
CA VAL A 56 43.88 -7.22 -20.30
C VAL A 56 43.02 -8.36 -19.77
N GLN A 57 43.39 -8.87 -18.58
CA GLN A 57 42.45 -9.63 -17.76
C GLN A 57 41.33 -8.67 -17.37
N LYS A 58 40.08 -8.99 -17.76
CA LYS A 58 38.91 -8.21 -17.32
C LYS A 58 38.88 -8.21 -15.80
N ALA A 59 39.04 -7.04 -15.19
CA ALA A 59 38.88 -6.87 -13.76
C ALA A 59 37.53 -7.47 -13.34
N GLY A 60 37.56 -8.40 -12.38
CA GLY A 60 36.34 -9.02 -11.87
C GLY A 60 35.38 -7.95 -11.37
N LYS A 61 34.08 -8.12 -11.63
CA LYS A 61 33.06 -7.23 -11.04
C LYS A 61 33.22 -7.26 -9.53
N VAL A 62 33.61 -6.13 -8.95
CA VAL A 62 33.53 -5.92 -7.50
C VAL A 62 32.05 -5.85 -7.16
N GLU A 63 31.49 -6.98 -6.73
CA GLU A 63 30.12 -7.00 -6.24
C GLU A 63 30.05 -6.24 -4.92
N HIS A 64 29.62 -4.98 -5.01
CA HIS A 64 29.35 -4.15 -3.84
C HIS A 64 28.17 -4.72 -3.05
N HIS A 65 28.43 -5.69 -2.17
CA HIS A 65 27.51 -6.24 -1.19
C HIS A 65 27.16 -5.22 -0.09
N LEU A 66 26.58 -4.08 -0.49
CA LEU A 66 26.21 -2.94 0.37
C LEU A 66 25.16 -3.30 1.43
N TRP A 67 24.47 -4.44 1.27
CA TRP A 67 23.69 -5.06 2.34
C TRP A 67 24.21 -6.48 2.64
N LYS A 68 24.72 -6.70 3.87
CA LYS A 68 24.78 -8.07 4.42
C LYS A 68 23.36 -8.46 4.82
N LYS A 69 22.83 -9.52 4.20
CA LYS A 69 21.54 -10.12 4.57
C LYS A 69 21.59 -10.69 6.00
N ARG A 70 21.29 -9.89 7.02
CA ARG A 70 20.88 -10.45 8.33
C ARG A 70 19.54 -11.18 8.14
N GLU A 71 19.56 -12.49 8.38
CA GLU A 71 18.43 -13.41 8.64
C GLU A 71 17.24 -13.48 7.65
N SER A 72 17.26 -12.70 6.56
CA SER A 72 16.23 -12.68 5.52
C SER A 72 15.98 -14.03 4.80
N ALA A 73 16.88 -15.01 4.97
CA ALA A 73 16.73 -16.38 4.51
C ALA A 73 15.66 -17.14 5.32
N GLY A 74 15.79 -17.22 6.65
CA GLY A 74 14.90 -17.98 7.52
C GLY A 74 13.44 -17.51 7.47
N SER A 75 13.21 -16.20 7.37
CA SER A 75 11.86 -15.63 7.26
C SER A 75 11.12 -15.98 5.96
N GLY A 76 11.81 -16.51 4.94
CA GLY A 76 11.14 -17.15 3.79
C GLY A 76 10.55 -18.51 4.16
N GLN A 77 11.34 -19.36 4.81
CA GLN A 77 10.90 -20.69 5.24
C GLN A 77 9.85 -20.64 6.35
N LYS A 78 10.00 -19.72 7.32
CA LYS A 78 8.98 -19.48 8.37
C LYS A 78 7.63 -19.07 7.75
N ALA A 79 7.63 -18.27 6.68
CA ALA A 79 6.40 -17.90 5.97
C ALA A 79 5.75 -19.08 5.23
N LEU A 80 6.54 -19.95 4.59
CA LEU A 80 6.02 -21.16 3.93
C LEU A 80 5.49 -22.18 4.94
N ASN A 81 6.17 -22.34 6.08
CA ASN A 81 5.70 -23.15 7.20
C ASN A 81 4.36 -22.63 7.74
N LEU A 82 4.23 -21.31 7.96
CA LEU A 82 2.97 -20.70 8.39
C LEU A 82 1.82 -20.98 7.41
N VAL A 83 2.04 -20.75 6.11
CA VAL A 83 1.03 -21.01 5.07
C VAL A 83 0.64 -22.49 5.03
N ARG A 84 1.59 -23.41 5.21
CA ARG A 84 1.33 -24.86 5.28
C ARG A 84 0.47 -25.23 6.49
N ILE A 85 0.75 -24.65 7.66
CA ILE A 85 -0.02 -24.89 8.90
C ILE A 85 -1.46 -24.42 8.72
N ILE A 86 -1.69 -23.17 8.34
CA ILE A 86 -3.04 -22.58 8.35
C ILE A 86 -3.93 -23.03 7.20
N SER A 87 -3.36 -23.40 6.04
CA SER A 87 -4.19 -23.72 4.87
C SER A 87 -5.13 -24.91 5.11
N GLY A 88 -4.66 -25.93 5.81
CA GLY A 88 -5.40 -27.18 6.07
C GLY A 88 -6.32 -27.19 7.30
N LEU A 89 -6.48 -26.08 8.02
CA LEU A 89 -7.35 -25.99 9.21
C LEU A 89 -8.84 -25.82 8.81
N PRO A 90 -9.80 -26.01 9.73
CA PRO A 90 -11.14 -25.44 9.54
C PRO A 90 -11.10 -23.90 9.42
N ASN A 91 -12.25 -23.29 9.16
CA ASN A 91 -12.38 -21.82 9.08
C ASN A 91 -12.75 -21.15 10.41
N GLU A 92 -12.86 -21.93 11.49
CA GLU A 92 -13.08 -21.44 12.85
C GLU A 92 -11.97 -20.50 13.31
N LYS A 93 -12.36 -19.40 13.97
CA LYS A 93 -11.44 -18.42 14.54
C LYS A 93 -10.46 -19.08 15.51
N GLU A 94 -10.95 -19.92 16.40
CA GLU A 94 -10.17 -20.52 17.49
C GLU A 94 -9.11 -21.50 16.99
N SER A 95 -9.46 -22.38 16.05
CA SER A 95 -8.51 -23.31 15.42
C SER A 95 -7.38 -22.57 14.71
N VAL A 96 -7.71 -21.53 13.94
CA VAL A 96 -6.71 -20.74 13.19
C VAL A 96 -5.87 -19.86 14.12
N TYR A 97 -6.48 -19.15 15.07
CA TYR A 97 -5.76 -18.28 16.00
C TYR A 97 -4.91 -19.09 16.98
N GLY A 98 -5.39 -20.25 17.45
CA GLY A 98 -4.62 -21.17 18.29
C GLY A 98 -3.44 -21.79 17.55
N ALA A 99 -3.56 -22.07 16.24
CA ALA A 99 -2.44 -22.50 15.42
C ALA A 99 -1.42 -21.36 15.17
N LEU A 100 -1.89 -20.13 14.95
CA LEU A 100 -1.04 -18.94 14.79
C LEU A 100 -0.30 -18.58 16.09
N ASP A 101 -0.95 -18.72 17.25
CA ASP A 101 -0.34 -18.51 18.57
C ASP A 101 0.69 -19.60 18.90
N LYS A 102 0.40 -20.87 18.59
CA LYS A 102 1.38 -21.96 18.67
C LYS A 102 2.58 -21.76 17.74
N TRP A 103 2.39 -21.11 16.58
CA TRP A 103 3.46 -20.81 15.63
C TRP A 103 4.41 -19.71 16.14
N ILE A 104 3.95 -18.75 16.96
CA ILE A 104 4.82 -17.75 17.59
C ILE A 104 5.32 -18.13 19.00
N ALA A 105 4.82 -19.22 19.61
CA ALA A 105 5.07 -19.56 21.01
C ALA A 105 6.55 -19.77 21.39
N TRP A 106 7.42 -20.03 20.39
CA TRP A 106 8.86 -20.23 20.56
C TRP A 106 9.71 -19.15 19.85
N GLU A 107 9.10 -18.06 19.39
CA GLU A 107 9.78 -16.94 18.73
C GLU A 107 10.13 -15.86 19.76
N THR A 108 11.40 -15.46 19.86
CA THR A 108 11.86 -14.44 20.81
C THR A 108 11.41 -13.02 20.46
N GLU A 109 11.10 -12.78 19.20
CA GLU A 109 10.51 -11.54 18.69
C GLU A 109 9.31 -11.91 17.79
N PHE A 110 8.28 -11.07 17.73
CA PHE A 110 7.14 -11.34 16.85
C PHE A 110 7.61 -11.40 15.38
N PRO A 111 7.39 -12.52 14.64
CA PRO A 111 8.00 -12.78 13.34
C PRO A 111 7.33 -12.01 12.18
N LEU A 112 7.19 -10.69 12.32
CA LEU A 112 6.46 -9.77 11.45
C LEU A 112 6.84 -9.90 9.97
N ILE A 113 8.14 -10.05 9.67
CA ILE A 113 8.64 -10.21 8.30
C ILE A 113 8.17 -11.54 7.68
N ALA A 114 8.08 -12.62 8.46
CA ALA A 114 7.56 -13.89 8.00
C ALA A 114 6.04 -13.85 7.83
N ALA A 115 5.30 -13.25 8.77
CA ALA A 115 3.86 -13.08 8.68
C ALA A 115 3.45 -12.20 7.46
N ALA A 116 4.15 -11.10 7.22
CA ALA A 116 3.94 -10.25 6.03
C ALA A 116 4.30 -10.97 4.71
N LYS A 117 5.35 -11.81 4.70
CA LYS A 117 5.67 -12.69 3.56
C LYS A 117 4.56 -13.73 3.34
N ALA A 118 3.99 -14.30 4.40
CA ALA A 118 2.89 -15.27 4.33
C ALA A 118 1.60 -14.63 3.79
N LEU A 119 1.20 -13.45 4.29
CA LEU A 119 0.08 -12.67 3.74
C LEU A 119 0.23 -12.47 2.22
N ARG A 120 1.44 -12.14 1.74
CA ARG A 120 1.72 -12.00 0.30
C ARG A 120 1.51 -13.32 -0.46
N ILE A 121 1.94 -14.46 0.10
CA ILE A 121 1.78 -15.79 -0.52
C ILE A 121 0.30 -16.19 -0.57
N LEU A 122 -0.44 -16.08 0.54
CA LEU A 122 -1.88 -16.36 0.61
C LEU A 122 -2.67 -15.52 -0.40
N ARG A 123 -2.29 -14.24 -0.56
CA ARG A 123 -2.87 -13.31 -1.54
C ARG A 123 -2.59 -13.72 -2.98
N GLN A 124 -1.40 -14.25 -3.28
CA GLN A 124 -1.07 -14.84 -4.59
C GLN A 124 -1.85 -16.13 -4.85
N GLN A 125 -2.09 -16.93 -3.80
CA GLN A 125 -2.93 -18.14 -3.84
C GLN A 125 -4.44 -17.87 -3.79
N ARG A 126 -4.87 -16.59 -3.75
CA ARG A 126 -6.28 -16.16 -3.62
C ARG A 126 -7.02 -16.74 -2.40
N LEU A 127 -6.30 -17.08 -1.34
CA LEU A 127 -6.87 -17.61 -0.09
C LEU A 127 -7.39 -16.47 0.81
N TRP A 128 -8.37 -15.71 0.32
CA TRP A 128 -8.84 -14.45 0.93
C TRP A 128 -9.26 -14.61 2.39
N LYS A 129 -10.01 -15.67 2.74
CA LYS A 129 -10.38 -16.00 4.13
C LYS A 129 -9.16 -16.17 5.05
N ARG A 130 -8.06 -16.74 4.55
CA ARG A 130 -6.79 -16.84 5.30
C ARG A 130 -6.06 -15.50 5.39
N VAL A 131 -6.10 -14.67 4.34
CA VAL A 131 -5.57 -13.29 4.40
C VAL A 131 -6.31 -12.49 5.47
N ILE A 132 -7.65 -12.58 5.54
CA ILE A 132 -8.47 -11.95 6.58
C ILE A 132 -8.07 -12.46 7.98
N GLN A 133 -8.05 -13.78 8.17
CA GLN A 133 -7.73 -14.41 9.47
C GLN A 133 -6.33 -14.02 9.97
N VAL A 134 -5.30 -14.13 9.13
CA VAL A 134 -3.91 -13.81 9.52
C VAL A 134 -3.73 -12.31 9.76
N ALA A 135 -4.31 -11.44 8.90
CA ALA A 135 -4.17 -9.99 9.08
C ALA A 135 -4.91 -9.50 10.34
N LYS A 136 -6.13 -9.98 10.61
CA LYS A 136 -6.85 -9.69 11.86
C LYS A 136 -6.13 -10.25 13.08
N TRP A 137 -5.51 -11.43 12.98
CA TRP A 137 -4.69 -11.99 14.07
C TRP A 137 -3.47 -11.11 14.36
N MET A 138 -2.69 -10.70 13.34
CA MET A 138 -1.54 -9.80 13.52
C MET A 138 -1.96 -8.51 14.24
N LEU A 139 -3.01 -7.85 13.76
CA LEU A 139 -3.56 -6.64 14.37
C LEU A 139 -4.02 -6.87 15.82
N SER A 140 -4.62 -8.04 16.13
CA SER A 140 -5.04 -8.39 17.50
C SER A 140 -3.89 -8.60 18.49
N LYS A 141 -2.65 -8.79 18.01
CA LYS A 141 -1.42 -8.78 18.83
C LYS A 141 -0.78 -7.39 18.94
N GLY A 142 -1.43 -6.35 18.42
CA GLY A 142 -0.86 -5.00 18.27
C GLY A 142 0.21 -4.90 17.18
N GLN A 143 0.36 -5.94 16.34
CA GLN A 143 1.52 -6.09 15.45
C GLN A 143 1.16 -5.85 13.99
N GLY A 144 2.10 -5.25 13.26
CA GLY A 144 1.96 -5.04 11.83
C GLY A 144 0.80 -4.11 11.43
N ALA A 145 0.40 -3.17 12.27
CA ALA A 145 -0.58 -2.12 11.97
C ALA A 145 -0.03 -1.12 10.93
N THR A 146 0.04 -1.55 9.67
CA THR A 146 0.63 -0.80 8.56
C THR A 146 -0.36 -0.61 7.43
N MET A 147 -0.16 0.45 6.63
CA MET A 147 -0.94 0.70 5.41
C MET A 147 -0.91 -0.48 4.42
N ALA A 148 0.14 -1.31 4.43
CA ALA A 148 0.22 -2.52 3.62
C ALA A 148 -0.64 -3.68 4.16
N THR A 149 -0.80 -3.78 5.48
CA THR A 149 -1.68 -4.75 6.14
C THR A 149 -3.14 -4.35 5.95
N TYR A 150 -3.46 -3.06 6.09
CA TYR A 150 -4.79 -2.53 5.80
C TYR A 150 -5.16 -2.67 4.32
N ASP A 151 -4.23 -2.42 3.38
CA ASP A 151 -4.41 -2.73 1.96
C ASP A 151 -4.67 -4.23 1.73
N ALA A 152 -3.92 -5.12 2.38
CA ALA A 152 -4.12 -6.56 2.23
C ALA A 152 -5.49 -7.01 2.76
N LEU A 153 -5.96 -6.44 3.88
CA LEU A 153 -7.23 -6.77 4.51
C LEU A 153 -8.44 -6.20 3.73
N LEU A 154 -8.38 -4.95 3.27
CA LEU A 154 -9.42 -4.37 2.41
C LEU A 154 -9.57 -5.14 1.08
N LEU A 155 -8.46 -5.54 0.44
CA LEU A 155 -8.55 -6.39 -0.76
C LEU A 155 -9.14 -7.78 -0.44
N ALA A 156 -8.85 -8.32 0.74
CA ALA A 156 -9.37 -9.63 1.10
C ALA A 156 -10.87 -9.57 1.43
N PHE A 157 -11.40 -8.49 2.00
CA PHE A 157 -12.84 -8.28 2.15
C PHE A 157 -13.55 -8.06 0.81
N ASP A 158 -12.98 -7.23 -0.07
CA ASP A 158 -13.44 -7.00 -1.45
C ASP A 158 -13.63 -8.34 -2.20
N MET A 159 -12.61 -9.20 -2.14
CA MET A 159 -12.57 -10.50 -2.82
C MET A 159 -13.28 -11.65 -2.06
N ASP A 160 -13.69 -11.45 -0.80
CA ASP A 160 -14.47 -12.39 0.03
C ASP A 160 -15.94 -11.93 0.19
N ASN A 161 -16.36 -10.91 -0.58
CA ASN A 161 -17.71 -10.33 -0.64
C ASN A 161 -18.22 -9.81 0.71
N ARG A 162 -17.38 -9.05 1.44
CA ARG A 162 -17.66 -8.55 2.81
C ARG A 162 -17.53 -7.04 2.89
N VAL A 163 -18.39 -6.33 2.17
CA VAL A 163 -18.39 -4.86 2.04
C VAL A 163 -18.49 -4.18 3.41
N ASP A 164 -19.45 -4.57 4.26
CA ASP A 164 -19.70 -3.96 5.58
C ASP A 164 -18.47 -4.00 6.51
N GLU A 165 -17.68 -5.07 6.47
CA GLU A 165 -16.43 -5.19 7.22
C GLU A 165 -15.30 -4.35 6.62
N ALA A 166 -15.32 -4.12 5.30
CA ALA A 166 -14.42 -3.17 4.64
C ALA A 166 -14.79 -1.72 4.97
N GLU A 167 -16.08 -1.36 5.01
CA GLU A 167 -16.55 -0.04 5.47
C GLU A 167 -16.16 0.20 6.94
N THR A 168 -16.41 -0.79 7.80
CA THR A 168 -16.04 -0.75 9.22
C THR A 168 -14.52 -0.55 9.40
N LEU A 169 -13.71 -1.25 8.60
CA LEU A 169 -12.26 -1.10 8.62
C LEU A 169 -11.81 0.26 8.06
N TRP A 170 -12.45 0.75 6.99
CA TRP A 170 -12.18 2.04 6.39
C TRP A 170 -12.45 3.18 7.37
N ASN A 171 -13.62 3.17 8.01
CA ASN A 171 -13.98 4.14 9.03
C ASN A 171 -12.98 4.13 10.21
N MET A 172 -12.55 2.95 10.66
CA MET A 172 -11.49 2.83 11.67
C MET A 172 -10.16 3.44 11.19
N ILE A 173 -9.76 3.20 9.94
CA ILE A 173 -8.55 3.78 9.34
C ILE A 173 -8.64 5.31 9.29
N LEU A 174 -9.77 5.89 8.86
CA LEU A 174 -9.98 7.34 8.82
C LEU A 174 -9.81 7.97 10.21
N HIS A 175 -10.50 7.43 11.23
CA HIS A 175 -10.48 7.99 12.60
C HIS A 175 -9.15 7.76 13.35
N THR A 176 -8.45 6.66 13.07
CA THR A 176 -7.21 6.30 13.79
C THR A 176 -5.95 6.88 13.13
N SER A 177 -6.02 7.30 11.85
CA SER A 177 -4.87 7.82 11.12
C SER A 177 -4.57 9.28 11.49
N THR A 178 -3.73 9.50 12.49
CA THR A 178 -3.14 10.81 12.84
C THR A 178 -2.19 11.39 11.78
N ARG A 179 -2.13 10.76 10.60
CA ARG A 179 -1.36 11.15 9.40
C ARG A 179 -2.26 10.99 8.18
N SER A 180 -1.97 11.69 7.10
CA SER A 180 -2.74 11.58 5.86
C SER A 180 -2.88 10.13 5.37
N VAL A 181 -4.13 9.74 5.10
CA VAL A 181 -4.46 8.40 4.60
C VAL A 181 -3.90 8.24 3.19
N SER A 182 -3.23 7.12 2.93
CA SER A 182 -2.49 6.97 1.67
C SER A 182 -3.45 6.85 0.47
N LYS A 183 -3.15 7.55 -0.63
CA LYS A 183 -3.87 7.47 -1.92
C LYS A 183 -4.30 6.05 -2.30
N ARG A 184 -3.43 5.06 -2.11
CA ARG A 184 -3.67 3.65 -2.45
C ARG A 184 -4.86 3.03 -1.72
N LEU A 185 -5.19 3.50 -0.52
CA LEU A 185 -6.37 3.03 0.23
C LEU A 185 -7.66 3.67 -0.30
N PHE A 186 -7.64 4.95 -0.68
CA PHE A 186 -8.76 5.55 -1.42
C PHE A 186 -9.00 4.85 -2.77
N SER A 187 -7.94 4.64 -3.57
CA SER A 187 -8.03 3.87 -4.82
C SER A 187 -8.52 2.43 -4.58
N ARG A 188 -8.31 1.86 -3.38
CA ARG A 188 -8.89 0.55 -2.99
C ARG A 188 -10.37 0.65 -2.71
N MET A 189 -10.84 1.60 -1.90
CA MET A 189 -12.26 1.72 -1.58
C MET A 189 -13.08 2.01 -2.84
N ILE A 190 -12.59 2.90 -3.71
CA ILE A 190 -13.20 3.13 -5.03
C ILE A 190 -13.17 1.87 -5.91
N SER A 191 -12.10 1.06 -5.85
CA SER A 191 -12.05 -0.24 -6.53
C SER A 191 -13.05 -1.26 -6.00
N LEU A 192 -13.30 -1.25 -4.68
CA LEU A 192 -14.21 -2.14 -3.99
C LEU A 192 -15.66 -1.79 -4.36
N TYR A 193 -16.05 -0.52 -4.24
CA TYR A 193 -17.41 -0.10 -4.60
C TYR A 193 -17.69 -0.20 -6.13
N ASP A 194 -16.69 -0.04 -7.01
CA ASP A 194 -16.82 -0.31 -8.47
C ASP A 194 -16.99 -1.82 -8.76
N HIS A 195 -16.39 -2.70 -7.96
CA HIS A 195 -16.57 -4.15 -8.07
C HIS A 195 -17.93 -4.62 -7.51
N HIS A 196 -18.38 -4.03 -6.40
CA HIS A 196 -19.66 -4.33 -5.75
C HIS A 196 -20.84 -3.48 -6.26
N HIS A 197 -20.65 -2.72 -7.34
CA HIS A 197 -21.68 -1.96 -8.06
C HIS A 197 -22.42 -0.90 -7.21
N VAL A 198 -21.71 -0.21 -6.31
CA VAL A 198 -22.26 0.83 -5.41
C VAL A 198 -21.76 2.23 -5.81
N PRO A 199 -22.33 2.88 -6.84
CA PRO A 199 -21.77 4.10 -7.41
C PRO A 199 -21.80 5.30 -6.46
N ASP A 200 -22.79 5.40 -5.57
CA ASP A 200 -22.91 6.49 -4.58
C ASP A 200 -21.69 6.52 -3.65
N LYS A 201 -21.26 5.35 -3.17
CA LYS A 201 -20.07 5.20 -2.32
C LYS A 201 -18.75 5.49 -3.05
N ILE A 202 -18.72 5.37 -4.38
CA ILE A 202 -17.58 5.84 -5.19
C ILE A 202 -17.51 7.37 -5.18
N VAL A 203 -18.65 8.05 -5.25
CA VAL A 203 -18.73 9.52 -5.21
C VAL A 203 -18.41 10.05 -3.81
N GLU A 204 -18.91 9.43 -2.74
CA GLU A 204 -18.55 9.78 -1.35
C GLU A 204 -17.02 9.73 -1.14
N VAL A 205 -16.38 8.58 -1.41
CA VAL A 205 -14.92 8.45 -1.22
C VAL A 205 -14.11 9.34 -2.17
N PHE A 206 -14.66 9.70 -3.32
CA PHE A 206 -14.02 10.68 -4.20
C PHE A 206 -14.11 12.11 -3.67
N ALA A 207 -15.21 12.49 -2.99
CA ALA A 207 -15.31 13.76 -2.30
C ALA A 207 -14.27 13.85 -1.16
N ASP A 208 -14.13 12.79 -0.36
CA ASP A 208 -13.06 12.69 0.66
C ASP A 208 -11.66 12.90 0.04
N MET A 209 -11.41 12.31 -1.14
CA MET A 209 -10.14 12.51 -1.86
C MET A 209 -9.92 13.96 -2.30
N GLU A 210 -10.96 14.66 -2.76
CA GLU A 210 -10.85 16.07 -3.16
C GLU A 210 -10.60 16.98 -1.95
N GLU A 211 -11.37 16.81 -0.87
CA GLU A 211 -11.26 17.61 0.37
C GLU A 211 -9.88 17.45 1.01
N LEU A 212 -9.36 16.22 1.09
CA LEU A 212 -8.04 15.91 1.63
C LEU A 212 -6.89 16.17 0.63
N GLY A 213 -7.17 16.74 -0.55
CA GLY A 213 -6.18 17.09 -1.58
C GLY A 213 -5.50 15.89 -2.25
N VAL A 214 -6.03 14.68 -2.08
CA VAL A 214 -5.44 13.42 -2.53
C VAL A 214 -5.73 13.21 -4.02
N LYS A 215 -4.86 13.73 -4.90
CA LYS A 215 -5.03 13.59 -6.35
C LYS A 215 -5.22 12.12 -6.79
N PRO A 216 -6.33 11.76 -7.46
CA PRO A 216 -6.60 10.38 -7.93
C PRO A 216 -5.60 9.90 -8.99
N ASP A 217 -5.59 8.60 -9.27
CA ASP A 217 -4.88 7.99 -10.42
C ASP A 217 -5.84 7.73 -11.59
N GLU A 218 -5.29 7.37 -12.75
CA GLU A 218 -6.08 7.18 -13.97
C GLU A 218 -7.14 6.07 -13.86
N ASP A 219 -6.92 5.07 -13.00
CA ASP A 219 -7.89 4.02 -12.74
C ASP A 219 -9.07 4.54 -11.89
N THR A 220 -8.73 5.24 -10.81
CA THR A 220 -9.67 5.93 -9.93
C THR A 220 -10.54 6.93 -10.71
N VAL A 221 -9.93 7.78 -11.55
CA VAL A 221 -10.64 8.77 -12.39
C VAL A 221 -11.65 8.09 -13.32
N ARG A 222 -11.28 6.97 -13.94
CA ARG A 222 -12.17 6.22 -14.84
C ARG A 222 -13.38 5.64 -14.09
N ARG A 223 -13.18 5.18 -12.86
CA ARG A 223 -14.22 4.58 -12.00
C ARG A 223 -15.18 5.63 -11.46
N VAL A 224 -14.66 6.76 -10.99
CA VAL A 224 -15.45 7.93 -10.59
C VAL A 224 -16.25 8.48 -11.77
N ALA A 225 -15.65 8.60 -12.95
CA ALA A 225 -16.37 9.00 -14.16
C ALA A 225 -17.51 8.02 -14.53
N ARG A 226 -17.31 6.71 -14.35
CA ARG A 226 -18.37 5.71 -14.54
C ARG A 226 -19.48 5.84 -13.49
N ALA A 227 -19.13 6.06 -12.22
CA ALA A 227 -20.08 6.23 -11.13
C ALA A 227 -21.01 7.44 -11.38
N PHE A 228 -20.44 8.59 -11.75
CA PHE A 228 -21.23 9.76 -12.12
C PHE A 228 -22.16 9.48 -13.32
N GLN A 229 -21.72 8.72 -14.32
CA GLN A 229 -22.57 8.30 -15.44
C GLN A 229 -23.73 7.40 -14.99
N MET A 230 -23.47 6.42 -14.12
CA MET A 230 -24.49 5.52 -13.57
C MET A 230 -25.53 6.26 -12.71
N LEU A 231 -25.14 7.39 -12.12
CA LEU A 231 -26.00 8.29 -11.34
C LEU A 231 -26.66 9.40 -12.19
N GLY A 232 -26.50 9.39 -13.51
CA GLY A 232 -27.05 10.41 -14.42
C GLY A 232 -26.37 11.79 -14.31
N GLN A 233 -25.28 11.92 -13.57
CA GLN A 233 -24.58 13.18 -13.30
C GLN A 233 -23.50 13.46 -14.35
N GLU A 234 -23.91 13.57 -15.62
CA GLU A 234 -22.97 13.72 -16.74
C GLU A 234 -22.04 14.93 -16.62
N ASP A 235 -22.51 16.04 -16.04
CA ASP A 235 -21.67 17.24 -15.93
C ASP A 235 -20.56 17.06 -14.89
N ASN A 236 -20.83 16.30 -13.83
CA ASN A 236 -19.80 15.88 -12.87
C ASN A 236 -18.80 14.91 -13.51
N GLN A 237 -19.27 13.99 -14.37
CA GLN A 237 -18.41 13.12 -15.18
C GLN A 237 -17.49 13.97 -16.09
N LYS A 238 -18.05 14.91 -16.87
CA LYS A 238 -17.31 15.82 -17.76
C LYS A 238 -16.29 16.65 -16.98
N LEU A 239 -16.65 17.18 -15.81
CA LEU A 239 -15.76 17.96 -14.94
C LEU A 239 -14.59 17.13 -14.39
N VAL A 240 -14.83 15.92 -13.88
CA VAL A 240 -13.76 15.04 -13.36
C VAL A 240 -12.81 14.58 -14.46
N LEU A 241 -13.33 14.22 -15.63
CA LEU A 241 -12.49 13.90 -16.79
C LEU A 241 -11.63 15.11 -17.19
N LYS A 242 -12.23 16.29 -17.37
CA LYS A 242 -11.53 17.54 -17.70
C LYS A 242 -10.46 17.96 -16.67
N LYS A 243 -10.69 17.68 -15.39
CA LYS A 243 -9.79 18.03 -14.26
C LYS A 243 -8.63 17.05 -14.07
N TYR A 244 -8.84 15.75 -14.29
CA TYR A 244 -7.85 14.72 -13.92
C TYR A 244 -7.40 13.77 -15.04
N GLN A 245 -8.13 13.65 -16.15
CA GLN A 245 -7.75 12.74 -17.23
C GLN A 245 -6.44 13.21 -17.89
N SER A 246 -5.45 12.32 -17.95
CA SER A 246 -4.17 12.65 -18.60
C SER A 246 -4.36 12.81 -20.10
N ARG A 247 -3.95 13.96 -20.67
CA ARG A 247 -3.88 14.22 -22.12
C ARG A 247 -3.01 13.24 -22.91
N TRP A 248 -2.31 12.34 -22.22
CA TRP A 248 -1.48 11.28 -22.79
C TRP A 248 -1.82 9.93 -22.15
N LYS A 249 -1.79 8.86 -22.94
CA LYS A 249 -1.83 7.47 -22.50
C LYS A 249 -0.56 6.75 -22.97
N TYR A 250 -0.07 5.79 -22.20
CA TYR A 250 0.93 4.85 -22.70
C TYR A 250 0.21 3.66 -23.32
N VAL A 251 0.60 3.29 -24.53
CA VAL A 251 0.07 2.14 -25.27
C VAL A 251 1.24 1.21 -25.56
N HIS A 252 1.04 -0.08 -25.34
CA HIS A 252 2.00 -1.09 -25.80
C HIS A 252 1.72 -1.43 -27.26
N PHE A 253 2.74 -1.31 -28.12
CA PHE A 253 2.67 -1.63 -29.54
C PHE A 253 3.97 -2.35 -29.94
N ASN A 254 3.86 -3.53 -30.54
CA ASN A 254 4.98 -4.40 -30.92
C ASN A 254 6.03 -4.62 -29.79
N GLY A 255 5.56 -4.66 -28.53
CA GLY A 255 6.40 -4.78 -27.33
C GLY A 255 6.93 -3.46 -26.76
N GLU A 256 7.03 -2.41 -27.58
CA GLU A 256 7.44 -1.07 -27.16
C GLU A 256 6.33 -0.30 -26.43
N ARG A 257 6.69 0.78 -25.73
CA ARG A 257 5.76 1.68 -25.03
C ARG A 257 5.67 3.04 -25.72
N ALA A 258 4.74 3.16 -26.65
CA ALA A 258 4.41 4.44 -27.27
C ALA A 258 3.64 5.35 -26.30
N ARG A 259 3.97 6.65 -26.27
CA ARG A 259 3.20 7.68 -25.56
C ARG A 259 2.28 8.37 -26.56
N VAL A 260 1.01 7.99 -26.55
CA VAL A 260 0.00 8.48 -27.49
C VAL A 260 -0.81 9.61 -26.83
N ARG A 261 -1.12 10.67 -27.58
CA ARG A 261 -2.05 11.71 -27.12
C ARG A 261 -3.44 11.09 -26.96
N ARG A 262 -4.23 11.56 -26.00
CA ARG A 262 -5.68 11.31 -26.00
C ARG A 262 -6.34 12.41 -26.79
N ASP A 263 -7.17 12.00 -27.74
CA ASP A 263 -8.23 12.82 -28.30
C ASP A 263 -9.21 13.09 -27.16
N ILE A 264 -9.49 14.37 -26.93
CA ILE A 264 -10.35 14.88 -25.86
C ILE A 264 -11.16 15.98 -26.52
N GLU A 265 -12.45 15.73 -26.63
CA GLU A 265 -13.48 16.67 -27.06
C GLU A 265 -13.90 17.56 -25.87
#